data_AF-A0A3R7FE24-F1
#
_entry.id   AF-A0A3R7FE24-F1
#
_cell.length_a   1.000
_cell.length_b   1.000
_cell.length_c   1.000
_cell.angle_alpha   90.00
_cell.angle_beta   90.00
_cell.angle_gamma   90.00
#
_symmetry.space_group_name_H-M   'P 1'
#
loop_
_entity.id
_entity.type
_entity.pdbx_description
1 polymer ?
#
loop_
_entity_poly.entity_id
_entity_poly.type
_entity_poly.pdbx_seq_one_letter_code
_entity_poly.pdbx_strand_id
1 'polypeptide(L)'
;MKGIFRKDPPPLQEVITKSIQKLKVQHYKLEQVSFRLKTRDRKLFQTCVHALKNNRKDKATICANELAEVRKLLKFLYHVELSIERVILRLETVKELSDIIIDLKPALQILKKVSKQLSEFLPDVSTELSKVNDTISETLYSARLTTDESVIPVDKTTPEGEQILKEVSNFLEEKIAEKLPEPPATIKEEEPQREAPVKQLVALATACSQTVGQETVRNEEKTSQSLFSYRNAEIQEVSLKVEKSSLEDAVLEYVKKSNGEIDLMRCSVELKTSPEDVKKALKKLGDEGKIKIEAKTR
;
A
#
# COMPACT_ATOMS: atom_id res chain seq x y z
N MET A 1 42.90 -20.33 -29.00
CA MET A 1 41.51 -20.05 -29.45
C MET A 1 40.54 -20.31 -28.31
N LYS A 2 39.89 -19.27 -27.78
CA LYS A 2 38.58 -19.35 -27.10
C LYS A 2 38.01 -17.94 -27.06
N GLY A 3 37.16 -17.64 -28.04
CA GLY A 3 36.40 -16.40 -28.11
C GLY A 3 35.42 -16.35 -26.94
N ILE A 4 35.62 -15.39 -26.05
CA ILE A 4 34.65 -15.02 -25.04
C ILE A 4 33.52 -14.32 -25.80
N PHE A 5 32.45 -15.06 -26.11
CA PHE A 5 31.19 -14.48 -26.56
C PHE A 5 30.70 -13.54 -25.45
N ARG A 6 30.99 -12.24 -25.57
CA ARG A 6 30.30 -11.21 -24.82
C ARG A 6 28.86 -11.21 -25.33
N LYS A 7 27.97 -11.88 -24.59
CA LYS A 7 26.53 -11.69 -24.79
C LYS A 7 26.24 -10.22 -24.53
N ASP A 8 25.55 -9.57 -25.46
CA ASP A 8 25.04 -8.23 -25.23
C ASP A 8 24.24 -8.22 -23.92
N PRO A 9 24.41 -7.20 -23.07
CA PRO A 9 23.67 -7.12 -21.83
C PRO A 9 22.16 -7.11 -22.13
N PRO A 10 21.36 -7.87 -21.37
CA PRO A 10 19.91 -7.94 -21.59
C PRO A 10 19.27 -6.54 -21.49
N PRO A 11 18.17 -6.28 -22.22
CA PRO A 11 17.43 -5.03 -22.12
C PRO A 11 17.10 -4.67 -20.67
N LEU A 12 17.21 -3.38 -20.33
CA LEU A 12 16.99 -2.88 -18.98
C LEU A 12 15.64 -3.35 -18.40
N GLN A 13 14.58 -3.28 -19.21
CA GLN A 13 13.22 -3.71 -18.84
C GLN A 13 13.16 -5.17 -18.42
N GLU A 14 13.89 -6.05 -19.11
CA GLU A 14 13.96 -7.48 -18.79
C GLU A 14 14.68 -7.71 -17.45
N VAL A 15 15.77 -6.97 -17.22
CA VAL A 15 16.52 -6.99 -15.97
C VAL A 15 15.64 -6.52 -14.81
N ILE A 16 14.92 -5.42 -14.97
CA ILE A 16 14.01 -4.86 -13.96
C ILE A 16 12.90 -5.87 -13.65
N THR A 17 12.22 -6.40 -14.67
CA THR A 17 11.11 -7.34 -14.49
C THR A 17 11.55 -8.60 -13.75
N LYS A 18 12.69 -9.19 -14.15
CA LYS A 18 13.28 -10.34 -13.45
C LYS A 18 13.69 -10.01 -12.02
N SER A 19 14.17 -8.80 -11.76
CA SER A 19 14.56 -8.35 -10.42
C SER A 19 13.35 -8.19 -9.51
N ILE A 20 12.28 -7.55 -9.99
CA ILE A 20 11.00 -7.44 -9.26
C ILE A 20 10.47 -8.82 -8.88
N GLN A 21 10.41 -9.75 -9.83
CA GLN A 21 9.93 -11.12 -9.57
C GLN A 21 10.77 -11.82 -8.49
N LYS A 22 12.10 -11.72 -8.58
CA LYS A 22 13.01 -12.30 -7.58
C LYS A 22 12.81 -11.66 -6.20
N LEU A 23 12.67 -10.34 -6.13
CA LEU A 23 12.45 -9.62 -4.88
C LEU A 23 11.12 -10.01 -4.23
N LYS A 24 10.02 -10.11 -5.00
CA LYS A 24 8.72 -10.58 -4.52
C LYS A 24 8.80 -12.00 -3.91
N VAL A 25 9.56 -12.90 -4.53
CA VAL A 25 9.80 -14.25 -3.98
C VAL A 25 10.57 -14.19 -2.65
N GLN A 26 11.58 -13.33 -2.52
CA GLN A 26 12.32 -13.21 -1.25
C GLN A 26 11.49 -12.54 -0.16
N HIS A 27 10.69 -11.51 -0.51
CA HIS A 27 9.75 -10.87 0.40
C HIS A 27 8.80 -11.91 1.01
N TYR A 28 8.16 -12.72 0.18
CA TYR A 28 7.26 -13.78 0.62
C TYR A 28 7.94 -14.81 1.54
N LYS A 29 9.20 -15.18 1.26
CA LYS A 29 9.98 -16.07 2.14
C LYS A 29 10.23 -15.44 3.51
N LEU A 30 10.48 -14.13 3.58
CA LEU A 30 10.66 -13.43 4.85
C LEU A 30 9.36 -13.40 5.64
N GLU A 31 8.21 -13.16 4.99
CA GLU A 31 6.91 -13.22 5.65
C GLU A 31 6.64 -14.58 6.29
N GLN A 32 7.02 -15.68 5.62
CA GLN A 32 6.93 -17.02 6.19
C GLN A 32 7.81 -17.19 7.44
N VAL A 33 9.03 -16.65 7.42
CA VAL A 33 9.93 -16.67 8.57
C VAL A 33 9.36 -15.82 9.72
N SER A 34 8.86 -14.63 9.43
CA SER A 34 8.17 -13.73 10.36
C SER A 34 6.98 -14.42 11.03
N PHE A 35 6.14 -15.12 10.25
CA PHE A 35 5.01 -15.90 10.78
C PHE A 35 5.45 -17.02 11.74
N ARG A 36 6.51 -17.77 11.39
CA ARG A 36 7.06 -18.83 12.24
C ARG A 36 7.63 -18.27 13.55
N LEU A 37 8.30 -17.12 13.48
CA LEU A 37 8.84 -16.43 14.66
C LEU A 37 7.74 -15.87 15.55
N LYS A 38 6.68 -15.28 15.00
CA LYS A 38 5.48 -14.86 15.77
C LYS A 38 4.82 -16.04 16.49
N THR A 39 4.77 -17.20 15.83
CA THR A 39 4.28 -18.43 16.46
C THR A 39 5.18 -18.89 17.60
N ARG A 40 6.51 -18.81 17.42
CA ARG A 40 7.50 -19.13 18.46
C ARG A 40 7.42 -18.16 19.64
N ASP A 41 7.28 -16.85 19.39
CA ASP A 41 7.07 -15.82 20.40
C ASP A 41 5.89 -16.17 21.31
N ARG A 42 4.71 -16.45 20.72
CA ARG A 42 3.51 -16.85 21.47
C ARG A 42 3.74 -18.09 22.34
N LYS A 43 4.38 -19.12 21.81
CA LYS A 43 4.68 -20.36 22.54
C LYS A 43 5.65 -20.14 23.70
N LEU A 44 6.73 -19.37 23.48
CA LEU A 44 7.70 -19.03 24.52
C LEU A 44 7.05 -18.17 25.61
N PHE A 45 6.21 -17.20 25.24
CA PHE A 45 5.47 -16.39 26.17
C PHE A 45 4.53 -17.23 27.06
N GLN A 46 3.73 -18.11 26.46
CA GLN A 46 2.86 -19.03 27.21
C GLN A 46 3.67 -19.95 28.15
N THR A 47 4.81 -20.47 27.68
CA THR A 47 5.70 -21.31 28.48
C THR A 47 6.30 -20.54 29.66
N CYS A 48 6.70 -19.28 29.44
CA CYS A 48 7.19 -18.38 30.49
C CYS A 48 6.12 -18.14 31.57
N VAL A 49 4.90 -17.79 31.15
CA VAL A 49 3.75 -17.60 32.06
C VAL A 49 3.48 -18.87 32.88
N HIS A 50 3.48 -20.04 32.24
CA HIS A 50 3.30 -21.32 32.93
C HIS A 50 4.44 -21.62 33.91
N ALA A 51 5.70 -21.31 33.57
CA ALA A 51 6.83 -21.50 34.47
C ALA A 51 6.72 -20.60 35.72
N LEU A 52 6.33 -19.33 35.55
CA LEU A 52 6.08 -18.41 36.65
C LEU A 52 4.96 -18.88 37.57
N LYS A 53 3.82 -19.33 37.01
CA LYS A 53 2.68 -19.84 37.79
C LYS A 53 3.05 -21.05 38.66
N ASN A 54 4.02 -21.86 38.22
CA ASN A 54 4.49 -23.03 38.95
C ASN A 54 5.75 -22.75 39.80
N ASN A 55 6.06 -21.48 40.09
CA ASN A 55 7.24 -21.06 40.86
C ASN A 55 8.59 -21.55 40.30
N ARG A 56 8.67 -21.91 39.02
CA ARG A 56 9.90 -22.32 38.33
C ARG A 56 10.61 -21.10 37.75
N LYS A 57 11.21 -20.29 38.62
CA LYS A 57 11.83 -19.00 38.26
C LYS A 57 12.93 -19.13 37.21
N ASP A 58 13.84 -20.08 37.35
CA ASP A 58 14.97 -20.24 36.40
C ASP A 58 14.48 -20.52 34.98
N LYS A 59 13.48 -21.40 34.83
CA LYS A 59 12.86 -21.71 33.53
C LYS A 59 12.15 -20.50 32.94
N ALA A 60 11.48 -19.70 33.78
CA ALA A 60 10.84 -18.46 33.33
C ALA A 60 11.89 -17.45 32.82
N THR A 61 13.01 -17.28 33.53
CA THR A 61 14.12 -16.41 33.11
C THR A 61 14.69 -16.82 31.76
N ILE A 62 14.95 -18.12 31.55
CA ILE A 62 15.43 -18.63 30.26
C ILE A 62 14.43 -18.31 29.14
N CYS A 63 13.13 -18.59 29.38
CA CYS A 63 12.09 -18.32 28.38
C CYS A 63 11.95 -16.83 28.07
N ALA A 64 12.12 -15.96 29.08
CA ALA A 64 12.06 -14.51 28.90
C ALA A 64 13.23 -13.98 28.06
N ASN A 65 14.45 -14.48 28.29
CA ASN A 65 15.62 -14.11 27.50
C ASN A 65 15.48 -14.54 26.04
N GLU A 66 15.09 -15.79 25.80
CA GLU A 66 14.82 -16.30 24.44
C GLU A 66 13.70 -15.51 23.73
N LEU A 67 12.65 -15.15 24.47
CA LEU A 67 11.55 -14.33 23.94
C LEU A 67 12.03 -12.93 23.54
N ALA A 68 12.92 -12.31 24.33
CA ALA A 68 13.51 -11.01 24.00
C ALA A 68 14.31 -11.07 22.69
N GLU A 69 15.12 -12.11 22.49
CA GLU A 69 15.88 -12.31 21.25
C GLU A 69 14.97 -12.56 20.03
N VAL A 70 13.91 -13.37 20.19
CA VAL A 70 12.92 -13.56 19.12
C VAL A 70 12.24 -12.24 18.74
N ARG A 71 11.92 -11.38 19.70
CA ARG A 71 11.33 -10.06 19.44
C ARG A 71 12.29 -9.10 18.76
N LYS A 72 13.57 -9.11 19.12
CA LYS A 72 14.60 -8.35 18.39
C LYS A 72 14.68 -8.78 16.93
N LEU A 73 14.67 -10.09 16.68
CA LEU A 73 14.69 -10.64 15.32
C LEU A 73 13.43 -10.26 14.52
N LEU A 74 12.25 -10.28 15.15
CA LEU A 74 11.01 -9.85 14.52
C LEU A 74 11.04 -8.37 14.11
N LYS A 75 11.58 -7.48 14.96
CA LYS A 75 11.78 -6.07 14.62
C LYS A 75 12.73 -5.91 13.44
N PHE A 76 13.86 -6.63 13.45
CA PHE A 76 14.80 -6.62 12.33
C PHE A 76 14.14 -7.06 11.02
N LEU A 77 13.41 -8.18 11.03
CA LEU A 77 12.70 -8.68 9.83
C LEU A 77 11.66 -7.69 9.31
N TYR A 78 10.95 -6.99 10.19
CA TYR A 78 10.00 -5.95 9.81
C TYR A 78 10.67 -4.84 8.97
N HIS A 79 11.82 -4.32 9.39
CA HIS A 79 12.55 -3.32 8.61
C HIS A 79 13.08 -3.87 7.28
N VAL A 80 13.47 -5.15 7.24
CA VAL A 80 13.92 -5.81 5.99
C VAL A 80 12.76 -5.98 5.01
N GLU A 81 11.59 -6.42 5.48
CA GLU A 81 10.37 -6.56 4.69
C GLU A 81 10.02 -5.21 4.03
N LEU A 82 9.92 -4.14 4.82
CA LEU A 82 9.68 -2.78 4.33
C LEU A 82 10.74 -2.29 3.32
N SER A 83 12.02 -2.59 3.57
CA SER A 83 13.11 -2.21 2.67
C SER A 83 12.95 -2.86 1.29
N ILE A 84 12.59 -4.15 1.26
CA ILE A 84 12.40 -4.90 0.01
C ILE A 84 11.16 -4.39 -0.73
N GLU A 85 10.05 -4.17 -0.02
CA GLU A 85 8.82 -3.64 -0.61
C GLU A 85 9.07 -2.28 -1.27
N ARG A 86 9.80 -1.40 -0.60
CA ARG A 86 10.19 -0.11 -1.18
C ARG A 86 11.03 -0.23 -2.45
N VAL A 87 11.99 -1.16 -2.49
CA VAL A 87 12.81 -1.39 -3.70
C VAL A 87 11.92 -1.91 -4.84
N ILE A 88 10.97 -2.80 -4.54
CA ILE A 88 10.00 -3.29 -5.53
C ILE A 88 9.20 -2.13 -6.12
N LEU A 89 8.61 -1.26 -5.28
CA LEU A 89 7.84 -0.11 -5.73
C LEU A 89 8.67 0.83 -6.61
N ARG A 90 9.92 1.11 -6.23
CA ARG A 90 10.81 1.96 -7.03
C ARG A 90 11.13 1.33 -8.39
N LEU A 91 11.36 0.02 -8.44
CA LEU A 91 11.60 -0.70 -9.69
C LEU A 91 10.34 -0.75 -10.58
N GLU A 92 9.14 -0.83 -9.99
CA GLU A 92 7.87 -0.75 -10.72
C GLU A 92 7.72 0.63 -11.40
N THR A 93 8.01 1.73 -10.70
CA THR A 93 8.05 3.07 -11.31
C THR A 93 9.06 3.15 -12.45
N VAL A 94 10.28 2.62 -12.26
CA VAL A 94 11.32 2.63 -13.32
C VAL A 94 10.89 1.77 -14.52
N LYS A 95 10.17 0.67 -14.29
CA LYS A 95 9.61 -0.15 -15.38
C LYS A 95 8.61 0.65 -16.20
N GLU A 96 7.66 1.36 -15.56
CA GLU A 96 6.68 2.19 -16.26
C GLU A 96 7.35 3.26 -17.14
N LEU A 97 8.38 3.94 -16.62
CA LEU A 97 9.16 4.89 -17.39
C LEU A 97 9.92 4.23 -18.56
N SER A 98 10.43 3.01 -18.37
CA SER A 98 11.09 2.25 -19.43
C SER A 98 10.13 1.88 -20.56
N ASP A 99 8.87 1.57 -20.23
CA ASP A 99 7.84 1.22 -21.22
C ASP A 99 7.55 2.44 -22.13
N ILE A 100 7.45 3.64 -21.55
CA ILE A 100 7.31 4.90 -22.30
C ILE A 100 8.48 5.14 -23.27
N ILE A 101 9.72 4.89 -22.84
CA ILE A 101 10.91 5.07 -23.68
C ILE A 101 10.89 4.11 -24.88
N ILE A 102 10.44 2.88 -24.67
CA ILE A 102 10.30 1.89 -25.74
C ILE A 102 9.30 2.37 -26.79
N ASP A 103 8.17 2.93 -26.35
CA ASP A 103 7.10 3.43 -27.22
C ASP A 103 7.50 4.71 -27.99
N LEU A 104 8.32 5.57 -27.39
CA LEU A 104 8.75 6.83 -27.99
C LEU A 104 9.89 6.66 -29.00
N LYS A 105 10.71 5.62 -28.85
CA LYS A 105 11.90 5.37 -29.70
C LYS A 105 11.58 5.30 -31.20
N PRO A 106 10.54 4.60 -31.68
CA PRO A 106 10.17 4.61 -33.10
C PRO A 106 9.81 6.00 -33.63
N ALA A 107 9.08 6.81 -32.85
CA ALA A 107 8.71 8.17 -33.24
C ALA A 107 9.94 9.07 -33.42
N LEU A 108 10.93 8.97 -32.52
CA LEU A 108 12.20 9.67 -32.65
C LEU A 108 13.00 9.22 -33.89
N GLN A 109 12.98 7.92 -34.21
CA GLN A 109 13.60 7.41 -35.44
C GLN A 109 12.96 7.98 -36.70
N ILE A 110 11.63 8.09 -36.73
CA ILE A 110 10.88 8.69 -37.83
C ILE A 110 11.24 10.18 -37.96
N LEU A 111 11.22 10.92 -36.85
CA LEU A 111 11.58 12.34 -36.82
C LEU A 111 13.00 12.58 -37.36
N LYS A 112 13.96 11.76 -36.94
CA LYS A 112 15.34 11.80 -37.44
C LYS A 112 15.43 11.50 -38.94
N LYS A 113 14.63 10.56 -39.45
CA LYS A 113 14.56 10.26 -40.88
C LYS A 113 14.00 11.45 -41.68
N VAL A 114 12.91 12.06 -41.21
CA VAL A 114 12.29 13.23 -41.85
C VAL A 114 13.26 14.41 -41.87
N SER A 115 13.92 14.71 -40.74
CA SER A 115 14.98 15.73 -40.67
C SER A 115 16.06 15.49 -41.73
N LYS A 116 16.58 14.25 -41.83
CA LYS A 116 17.56 13.87 -42.86
C LYS A 116 17.04 14.02 -44.30
N GLN A 117 15.77 13.76 -44.57
CA GLN A 117 15.21 13.92 -45.91
C GLN A 117 15.06 15.40 -46.29
N LEU A 118 14.80 16.27 -45.32
CA LEU A 118 14.65 17.70 -45.53
C LEU A 118 15.98 18.45 -45.62
N SER A 119 17.11 17.84 -45.24
CA SER A 119 18.41 18.53 -45.18
C SER A 119 18.90 19.07 -46.53
N GLU A 120 18.49 18.45 -47.64
CA GLU A 120 18.90 18.85 -48.99
C GLU A 120 18.09 20.03 -49.54
N PHE A 121 16.80 20.13 -49.20
CA PHE A 121 15.88 21.12 -49.76
C PHE A 121 15.46 22.22 -48.79
N LEU A 122 15.40 21.91 -47.48
CA LEU A 122 14.92 22.80 -46.41
C LEU A 122 15.84 22.66 -45.17
N PRO A 123 17.09 23.17 -45.23
CA PRO A 123 18.10 22.97 -44.19
C PRO A 123 17.71 23.59 -42.84
N ASP A 124 17.03 24.74 -42.85
CA ASP A 124 16.58 25.40 -41.62
C ASP A 124 15.56 24.52 -40.87
N VAL A 125 14.59 23.97 -41.59
CA VAL A 125 13.58 23.05 -41.03
C VAL A 125 14.23 21.76 -40.54
N SER A 126 15.14 21.18 -41.33
CA SER A 126 15.91 20.00 -40.93
C SER A 126 16.65 20.22 -39.61
N THR A 127 17.27 21.38 -39.44
CA THR A 127 18.02 21.76 -38.25
C THR A 127 17.12 21.85 -37.02
N GLU A 128 15.96 22.51 -37.12
CA GLU A 128 15.00 22.60 -36.02
C GLU A 128 14.43 21.23 -35.64
N LEU A 129 14.10 20.37 -36.61
CA LEU A 129 13.64 19.00 -36.32
C LEU A 129 14.72 18.14 -35.65
N SER A 130 15.99 18.30 -36.02
CA SER A 130 17.10 17.62 -35.35
C SER A 130 17.25 18.10 -33.91
N LYS A 131 17.20 19.42 -33.67
CA LYS A 131 17.22 19.98 -32.31
C LYS A 131 16.10 19.40 -31.46
N VAL A 132 14.87 19.35 -31.97
CA VAL A 132 13.73 18.74 -31.25
C VAL A 132 14.01 17.27 -30.92
N ASN A 133 14.49 16.48 -31.88
CA ASN A 133 14.85 15.09 -31.65
C ASN A 133 15.93 14.93 -30.56
N ASP A 134 16.95 15.79 -30.59
CA ASP A 134 18.08 15.74 -29.68
C ASP A 134 17.67 16.17 -28.26
N THR A 135 16.88 17.25 -28.13
CA THR A 135 16.33 17.70 -26.85
C THR A 135 15.42 16.64 -26.21
N ILE A 136 14.53 16.01 -26.98
CA ILE A 136 13.69 14.93 -26.45
C ILE A 136 14.55 13.73 -26.04
N SER A 137 15.53 13.36 -26.87
CA SER A 137 16.44 12.25 -26.54
C SER A 137 17.22 12.53 -25.25
N GLU A 138 17.78 13.72 -25.09
CA GLU A 138 18.50 14.15 -23.89
C GLU A 138 17.59 14.15 -22.65
N THR A 139 16.36 14.66 -22.78
CA THR A 139 15.37 14.68 -21.70
C THR A 139 15.01 13.26 -21.25
N LEU A 140 14.88 12.30 -22.16
CA LEU A 140 14.64 10.89 -21.81
C LEU A 140 15.84 10.25 -21.11
N TYR A 141 17.07 10.60 -21.49
CA TYR A 141 18.27 10.12 -20.81
C TYR A 141 18.41 10.71 -19.42
N SER A 142 18.10 12.00 -19.23
CA SER A 142 18.19 12.66 -17.92
C SER A 142 17.09 12.17 -16.96
N ALA A 143 15.86 11.95 -17.45
CA ALA A 143 14.77 11.36 -16.67
C ALA A 143 15.09 9.94 -16.14
N ARG A 144 16.01 9.22 -16.80
CA ARG A 144 16.50 7.91 -16.34
C ARG A 144 17.50 8.00 -15.18
N LEU A 145 18.18 9.13 -15.02
CA LEU A 145 19.29 9.30 -14.06
C LEU A 145 18.90 10.09 -12.80
N THR A 146 17.77 10.81 -12.81
CA THR A 146 17.28 11.58 -11.64
C THR A 146 16.74 10.71 -10.49
N THR A 147 17.00 9.39 -10.50
CA THR A 147 16.76 8.55 -9.31
C THR A 147 17.74 8.81 -8.16
N ASP A 148 18.66 9.77 -8.32
CA ASP A 148 19.69 10.15 -7.34
C ASP A 148 19.16 10.99 -6.15
N GLU A 149 17.84 11.23 -6.09
CA GLU A 149 17.22 11.73 -4.86
C GLU A 149 17.32 10.67 -3.76
N SER A 150 18.31 10.89 -2.89
CA SER A 150 18.42 10.45 -1.50
C SER A 150 17.43 9.34 -1.14
N VAL A 151 17.93 8.11 -1.04
CA VAL A 151 17.17 6.97 -0.53
C VAL A 151 16.64 7.33 0.87
N ILE A 152 15.42 7.89 0.93
CA ILE A 152 14.68 8.22 2.16
C ILE A 152 14.76 7.00 3.08
N PRO A 153 15.39 7.05 4.27
CA PRO A 153 15.47 5.86 5.13
C PRO A 153 14.07 5.27 5.39
N VAL A 154 13.95 3.95 5.50
CA VAL A 154 12.65 3.27 5.73
C VAL A 154 11.90 3.83 6.94
N ASP A 155 12.62 4.33 7.94
CA ASP A 155 12.06 4.87 9.17
C ASP A 155 11.79 6.38 9.12
N LYS A 156 11.87 7.02 7.95
CA LYS A 156 11.63 8.46 7.79
C LYS A 156 10.53 8.71 6.76
N THR A 157 9.60 9.58 7.12
CA THR A 157 8.58 10.10 6.21
C THR A 157 9.03 11.46 5.69
N THR A 158 8.71 11.77 4.43
CA THR A 158 8.89 13.12 3.88
C THR A 158 7.72 14.01 4.27
N PRO A 159 7.87 15.34 4.30
CA PRO A 159 6.76 16.26 4.57
C PRO A 159 5.54 16.01 3.67
N GLU A 160 5.78 15.72 2.38
CA GLU A 160 4.74 15.38 1.40
C GLU A 160 4.08 14.04 1.74
N GLY A 161 4.89 13.05 2.15
CA GLY A 161 4.39 11.75 2.59
C GLY A 161 3.49 11.85 3.83
N GLU A 162 3.83 12.71 4.80
CA GLU A 162 3.02 12.95 5.99
C GLU A 162 1.67 13.61 5.63
N GLN A 163 1.67 14.55 4.69
CA GLN A 163 0.43 15.17 4.21
C GLN A 163 -0.49 14.15 3.54
N ILE A 164 0.06 13.27 2.69
CA ILE A 164 -0.71 12.20 2.05
C ILE A 164 -1.25 11.23 3.10
N LEU A 165 -0.44 10.81 4.08
CA LEU A 165 -0.91 9.93 5.16
C LEU A 165 -2.07 10.57 5.94
N LYS A 166 -2.03 11.88 6.17
CA LYS A 166 -3.12 12.63 6.82
C LYS A 166 -4.38 12.67 5.96
N GLU A 167 -4.25 12.94 4.66
CA GLU A 167 -5.38 12.94 3.72
C GLU A 167 -6.05 11.56 3.68
N VAL A 168 -5.27 10.50 3.54
CA VAL A 168 -5.76 9.12 3.54
C VAL A 168 -6.43 8.76 4.87
N SER A 169 -5.86 9.20 6.01
CA SER A 169 -6.45 8.96 7.32
C SER A 169 -7.80 9.63 7.47
N ASN A 170 -7.91 10.91 7.09
CA ASN A 170 -9.17 11.65 7.13
C ASN A 170 -10.24 11.00 6.24
N PHE A 171 -9.85 10.60 5.02
CA PHE A 171 -10.77 9.90 4.10
C PHE A 171 -11.27 8.57 4.67
N LEU A 172 -10.40 7.81 5.35
CA LEU A 172 -10.80 6.56 6.01
C LEU A 172 -11.73 6.83 7.21
N GLU A 173 -11.48 7.87 7.99
CA GLU A 173 -12.34 8.28 9.11
C GLU A 173 -13.76 8.64 8.64
N GLU A 174 -13.87 9.46 7.59
CA GLU A 174 -15.17 9.81 6.96
C GLU A 174 -15.92 8.55 6.51
N LYS A 175 -15.23 7.65 5.80
CA LYS A 175 -15.84 6.41 5.28
C LYS A 175 -16.24 5.43 6.38
N ILE A 176 -15.57 5.45 7.54
CA ILE A 176 -15.96 4.67 8.71
C ILE A 176 -17.17 5.32 9.38
N ALA A 177 -17.18 6.64 9.56
CA ALA A 177 -18.28 7.38 10.18
C ALA A 177 -19.60 7.18 9.42
N GLU A 178 -19.57 7.16 8.09
CA GLU A 178 -20.74 6.84 7.25
C GLU A 178 -21.32 5.42 7.49
N LYS A 179 -20.49 4.48 7.94
CA LYS A 179 -20.88 3.08 8.19
C LYS A 179 -21.26 2.80 9.64
N LEU A 180 -21.03 3.76 10.54
CA LEU A 180 -21.41 3.60 11.94
C LEU A 180 -22.92 3.86 12.07
N PRO A 181 -23.67 2.97 12.75
CA PRO A 181 -25.07 3.24 13.06
C PRO A 181 -25.16 4.45 14.00
N GLU A 182 -26.27 5.20 13.90
CA GLU A 182 -26.54 6.29 14.83
C GLU A 182 -26.49 5.75 16.27
N PRO A 183 -25.78 6.44 17.19
CA PRO A 183 -25.71 6.01 18.57
C PRO A 183 -27.13 5.94 19.14
N PRO A 184 -27.46 4.92 19.96
CA PRO A 184 -28.79 4.76 20.51
C PRO A 184 -29.20 6.06 21.21
N ALA A 185 -30.36 6.58 20.83
CA ALA A 185 -30.90 7.81 21.39
C ALA A 185 -30.86 7.68 22.92
N THR A 186 -30.04 8.50 23.56
CA THR A 186 -30.07 8.67 25.00
C THR A 186 -31.49 9.06 25.34
N ILE A 187 -32.21 8.15 26.02
CA ILE A 187 -33.45 8.48 26.69
C ILE A 187 -33.09 9.65 27.59
N LYS A 188 -33.57 10.84 27.25
CA LYS A 188 -33.55 11.96 28.16
C LYS A 188 -34.32 11.47 29.38
N GLU A 189 -33.60 11.15 30.45
CA GLU A 189 -34.21 11.06 31.76
C GLU A 189 -34.89 12.40 31.98
N GLU A 190 -36.22 12.39 31.90
CA GLU A 190 -37.03 13.48 32.37
C GLU A 190 -36.69 13.66 33.85
N GLU A 191 -35.90 14.69 34.16
CA GLU A 191 -35.75 15.14 35.53
C GLU A 191 -37.16 15.42 36.08
N PRO A 192 -37.55 14.82 37.21
CA PRO A 192 -38.84 15.12 37.81
C PRO A 192 -38.85 16.59 38.25
N GLN A 193 -39.84 17.32 37.75
CA GLN A 193 -40.17 18.69 38.12
C GLN A 193 -40.11 18.85 39.64
N ARG A 194 -39.18 19.67 40.13
CA ARG A 194 -39.26 20.27 41.46
C ARG A 194 -39.42 21.77 41.31
N GLU A 195 -40.55 22.24 41.83
CA GLU A 195 -40.96 23.63 41.95
C GLU A 195 -39.88 24.49 42.61
N ALA A 196 -39.68 25.70 42.09
CA ALA A 196 -38.77 26.69 42.63
C ALA A 196 -39.24 27.24 43.98
N PRO A 197 -38.31 27.82 44.77
CA PRO A 197 -38.49 29.24 45.04
C PRO A 197 -37.28 30.08 44.62
N VAL A 198 -37.63 31.25 44.11
CA VAL A 198 -36.81 32.29 43.49
C VAL A 198 -35.72 32.82 44.43
N LYS A 199 -34.47 32.95 43.95
CA LYS A 199 -33.57 34.07 44.28
C LYS A 199 -32.42 34.24 43.27
N GLN A 200 -32.43 35.45 42.69
CA GLN A 200 -31.30 36.23 42.17
C GLN A 200 -30.82 35.98 40.73
N LEU A 201 -31.39 36.75 39.81
CA LEU A 201 -30.87 37.06 38.48
C LEU A 201 -30.07 38.37 38.55
N VAL A 202 -28.88 38.40 37.95
CA VAL A 202 -28.21 39.64 37.51
C VAL A 202 -27.81 39.44 36.06
N ALA A 203 -28.38 40.24 35.17
CA ALA A 203 -27.97 40.38 33.79
C ALA A 203 -26.96 41.53 33.70
N LEU A 204 -25.80 41.31 33.07
CA LEU A 204 -24.90 42.37 32.67
C LEU A 204 -24.83 42.40 31.14
N ALA A 205 -25.15 43.57 30.62
CA ALA A 205 -25.39 43.85 29.21
C ALA A 205 -24.11 43.81 28.36
N THR A 206 -24.31 43.39 27.12
CA THR A 206 -23.54 43.80 25.93
C THR A 206 -23.56 45.31 25.74
N ALA A 207 -22.39 45.94 25.59
CA ALA A 207 -22.18 47.11 24.71
C ALA A 207 -20.69 47.49 24.57
N CYS A 208 -20.28 47.69 23.31
CA CYS A 208 -19.25 48.63 22.81
C CYS A 208 -17.77 48.34 23.13
N SER A 209 -16.78 48.66 22.30
CA SER A 209 -16.70 49.17 20.93
C SER A 209 -15.24 49.05 20.44
N GLN A 210 -15.10 49.22 19.14
CA GLN A 210 -13.90 49.28 18.28
C GLN A 210 -12.73 50.18 18.75
N THR A 211 -11.52 49.80 18.31
CA THR A 211 -10.55 50.67 17.59
C THR A 211 -9.87 49.76 16.53
N VAL A 212 -9.99 49.98 15.21
CA VAL A 212 -9.30 50.99 14.36
C VAL A 212 -7.79 51.01 14.68
N GLY A 213 -6.82 50.71 13.82
CA GLY A 213 -6.76 50.45 12.38
C GLY A 213 -5.39 50.97 11.91
N GLN A 214 -4.60 50.16 11.17
CA GLN A 214 -3.66 50.70 10.17
C GLN A 214 -3.22 49.64 9.15
N GLU A 215 -3.72 49.86 7.93
CA GLU A 215 -3.20 49.57 6.58
C GLU A 215 -1.66 49.71 6.47
N THR A 216 -0.89 49.14 5.53
CA THR A 216 -0.99 48.43 4.24
C THR A 216 0.43 47.83 4.01
N VAL A 217 0.68 46.76 3.24
CA VAL A 217 0.86 46.77 1.78
C VAL A 217 0.92 45.32 1.25
N ARG A 218 0.12 45.14 0.21
CA ARG A 218 0.02 44.09 -0.80
C ARG A 218 1.37 43.70 -1.44
N ASN A 219 1.59 42.40 -1.65
CA ASN A 219 2.05 41.94 -2.95
C ASN A 219 1.48 40.56 -3.28
N GLU A 220 0.86 40.49 -4.45
CA GLU A 220 0.17 39.34 -5.00
C GLU A 220 1.13 38.43 -5.78
N GLU A 221 0.79 37.14 -5.76
CA GLU A 221 0.93 36.17 -6.83
C GLU A 221 2.33 35.69 -7.28
N LYS A 222 2.58 34.40 -7.01
CA LYS A 222 2.88 33.44 -8.09
C LYS A 222 2.29 32.07 -7.75
N THR A 223 1.19 31.80 -8.45
CA THR A 223 0.66 30.50 -8.83
C THR A 223 1.74 29.46 -9.12
N SER A 224 1.75 28.39 -8.33
CA SER A 224 2.10 27.05 -8.79
C SER A 224 0.94 26.12 -8.45
N GLN A 225 -0.01 26.15 -9.38
CA GLN A 225 -0.97 25.11 -9.73
C GLN A 225 -1.00 23.88 -8.82
N SER A 226 -2.08 23.82 -8.03
CA SER A 226 -2.83 22.61 -7.77
C SER A 226 -2.96 21.77 -9.05
N LEU A 227 -2.12 20.76 -9.22
CA LEU A 227 -2.33 19.67 -10.17
C LEU A 227 -2.32 18.38 -9.36
N PHE A 228 -3.48 17.73 -9.30
CA PHE A 228 -3.79 16.50 -8.55
C PHE A 228 -4.25 16.72 -7.09
N SER A 229 -5.37 17.44 -6.91
CA SER A 229 -6.25 17.08 -5.80
C SER A 229 -7.00 15.81 -6.21
N TYR A 230 -6.75 14.69 -5.54
CA TYR A 230 -7.39 13.40 -5.82
C TYR A 230 -8.86 13.35 -5.38
N ARG A 231 -9.47 14.50 -5.07
CA ARG A 231 -10.80 14.62 -4.50
C ARG A 231 -11.92 14.12 -5.43
N ASN A 232 -11.64 14.01 -6.74
CA ASN A 232 -12.63 13.61 -7.76
C ASN A 232 -12.20 12.40 -8.59
N ALA A 233 -11.15 11.66 -8.19
CA ALA A 233 -10.95 10.34 -8.77
C ALA A 233 -11.99 9.42 -8.16
N GLU A 234 -13.12 9.22 -8.86
CA GLU A 234 -13.94 8.03 -8.67
C GLU A 234 -12.98 6.84 -8.76
N ILE A 235 -12.59 6.30 -7.60
CA ILE A 235 -11.95 5.01 -7.49
C ILE A 235 -13.02 4.04 -7.99
N GLN A 236 -13.04 3.80 -9.30
CA GLN A 236 -13.75 2.67 -9.85
C GLN A 236 -13.28 1.47 -9.04
N GLU A 237 -14.26 0.79 -8.47
CA GLU A 237 -14.17 -0.37 -7.61
C GLU A 237 -13.55 -1.56 -8.38
N VAL A 238 -12.28 -1.46 -8.75
CA VAL A 238 -11.57 -2.46 -9.56
C VAL A 238 -10.85 -3.47 -8.65
N SER A 239 -10.67 -3.18 -7.36
CA SER A 239 -9.93 -4.07 -6.43
C SER A 239 -10.72 -5.22 -5.80
N LEU A 240 -11.99 -5.47 -6.16
CA LEU A 240 -12.76 -6.59 -5.58
C LEU A 240 -13.14 -7.71 -6.57
N LYS A 241 -12.70 -7.62 -7.83
CA LYS A 241 -12.93 -8.68 -8.83
C LYS A 241 -11.71 -9.56 -9.08
N VAL A 242 -10.49 -9.09 -8.78
CA VAL A 242 -9.25 -9.86 -9.02
C VAL A 242 -8.89 -10.80 -7.84
N GLU A 243 -9.39 -10.55 -6.62
CA GLU A 243 -9.17 -11.44 -5.47
C GLU A 243 -10.21 -12.55 -5.31
N LYS A 244 -11.35 -12.50 -6.02
CA LYS A 244 -12.40 -13.52 -5.88
C LYS A 244 -12.01 -14.84 -6.54
N SER A 245 -11.28 -14.80 -7.66
CA SER A 245 -10.77 -16.00 -8.33
C SER A 245 -9.65 -16.68 -7.54
N SER A 246 -8.77 -15.92 -6.87
CA SER A 246 -7.71 -16.51 -6.04
C SER A 246 -8.24 -17.20 -4.79
N LEU A 247 -9.33 -16.70 -4.21
CA LEU A 247 -10.00 -17.35 -3.08
C LEU A 247 -10.61 -18.69 -3.49
N GLU A 248 -11.27 -18.76 -4.66
CA GLU A 248 -11.86 -19.97 -5.20
C GLU A 248 -10.76 -21.03 -5.49
N ASP A 249 -9.63 -20.63 -6.05
CA ASP A 249 -8.48 -21.51 -6.28
C ASP A 249 -7.84 -22.02 -4.98
N ALA A 250 -7.67 -21.14 -3.98
CA ALA A 250 -7.12 -21.49 -2.67
C ALA A 250 -8.02 -22.45 -1.89
N VAL A 251 -9.34 -22.24 -1.95
CA VAL A 251 -10.34 -23.16 -1.37
C VAL A 251 -10.26 -24.51 -2.08
N LEU A 252 -10.18 -24.54 -3.41
CA LEU A 252 -10.08 -25.78 -4.18
C LEU A 252 -8.80 -26.58 -3.86
N GLU A 253 -7.67 -25.91 -3.68
CA GLU A 253 -6.42 -26.55 -3.25
C GLU A 253 -6.55 -27.13 -1.83
N TYR A 254 -7.21 -26.40 -0.94
CA TYR A 254 -7.50 -26.88 0.42
C TYR A 254 -8.38 -28.14 0.41
N VAL A 255 -9.41 -28.20 -0.44
CA VAL A 255 -10.27 -29.39 -0.61
C VAL A 255 -9.47 -30.61 -1.05
N LYS A 256 -8.57 -30.43 -2.02
CA LYS A 256 -7.69 -31.51 -2.52
C LYS A 256 -6.76 -32.03 -1.42
N LYS A 257 -6.23 -31.14 -0.58
CA LYS A 257 -5.31 -31.48 0.51
C LYS A 257 -6.00 -32.17 1.68
N SER A 258 -7.26 -31.83 1.95
CA SER A 258 -8.08 -32.38 3.04
C SER A 258 -8.84 -33.66 2.64
N ASN A 259 -8.58 -34.20 1.45
CA ASN A 259 -9.18 -35.43 0.94
C ASN A 259 -10.73 -35.39 0.91
N GLY A 260 -11.32 -34.21 0.72
CA GLY A 260 -12.76 -34.00 0.61
C GLY A 260 -13.51 -33.65 1.90
N GLU A 261 -12.86 -33.65 3.07
CA GLU A 261 -13.50 -33.24 4.34
C GLU A 261 -13.17 -31.79 4.70
N ILE A 262 -14.17 -30.90 4.68
CA ILE A 262 -13.98 -29.47 4.94
C ILE A 262 -14.72 -29.04 6.20
N ASP A 263 -13.96 -28.57 7.18
CA ASP A 263 -14.46 -27.80 8.32
C ASP A 263 -14.39 -26.31 7.98
N LEU A 264 -15.55 -25.65 7.87
CA LEU A 264 -15.66 -24.23 7.50
C LEU A 264 -14.87 -23.31 8.44
N MET A 265 -14.81 -23.64 9.73
CA MET A 265 -14.13 -22.82 10.73
C MET A 265 -12.61 -22.98 10.62
N ARG A 266 -12.12 -24.19 10.40
CA ARG A 266 -10.67 -24.43 10.18
C ARG A 266 -10.19 -23.84 8.86
N CYS A 267 -10.98 -24.02 7.80
CA CYS A 267 -10.71 -23.47 6.48
C CYS A 267 -10.63 -21.93 6.52
N SER A 268 -11.57 -21.27 7.21
CA SER A 268 -11.56 -19.81 7.43
C SER A 268 -10.30 -19.34 8.15
N VAL A 269 -9.87 -20.04 9.22
CA VAL A 269 -8.68 -19.67 9.98
C VAL A 269 -7.39 -19.88 9.18
N GLU A 270 -7.29 -20.95 8.41
CA GLU A 270 -6.10 -21.26 7.60
C GLU A 270 -5.98 -20.36 6.35
N LEU A 271 -7.10 -20.06 5.70
CA LEU A 271 -7.15 -19.17 4.52
C LEU A 271 -7.25 -17.69 4.89
N LYS A 272 -7.29 -17.34 6.19
CA LYS A 272 -7.45 -15.96 6.70
C LYS A 272 -8.65 -15.22 6.09
N THR A 273 -9.72 -15.93 5.81
CA THR A 273 -10.93 -15.40 5.16
C THR A 273 -12.14 -15.61 6.04
N SER A 274 -13.22 -14.86 5.82
CA SER A 274 -14.43 -15.03 6.62
C SER A 274 -15.10 -16.39 6.34
N PRO A 275 -15.75 -17.03 7.32
CA PRO A 275 -16.48 -18.29 7.09
C PRO A 275 -17.59 -18.15 6.04
N GLU A 276 -18.15 -16.95 5.90
CA GLU A 276 -19.17 -16.65 4.90
C GLU A 276 -18.61 -16.62 3.48
N ASP A 277 -17.40 -16.08 3.30
CA ASP A 277 -16.75 -16.01 1.99
C ASP A 277 -16.25 -17.37 1.53
N VAL A 278 -15.74 -18.20 2.45
CA VAL A 278 -15.43 -19.61 2.18
C VAL A 278 -16.70 -20.37 1.75
N LYS A 279 -17.83 -20.14 2.43
CA LYS A 279 -19.12 -20.75 2.07
C LYS A 279 -19.61 -20.29 0.68
N LYS A 280 -19.44 -19.01 0.34
CA LYS A 280 -19.77 -18.48 -0.99
C LYS A 280 -18.87 -19.06 -2.08
N ALA A 281 -17.56 -19.18 -1.82
CA ALA A 281 -16.60 -19.77 -2.74
C ALA A 281 -16.88 -21.26 -3.00
N LEU A 282 -17.21 -22.03 -1.95
CA LEU A 282 -17.62 -23.43 -2.11
C LEU A 282 -18.88 -23.57 -2.98
N LYS A 283 -19.92 -22.76 -2.71
CA LYS A 283 -21.14 -22.78 -3.52
C LYS A 283 -20.85 -22.52 -4.99
N LYS A 284 -20.05 -21.51 -5.31
CA LYS A 284 -19.64 -21.21 -6.69
C LYS A 284 -18.83 -22.34 -7.33
N LEU A 285 -17.88 -22.92 -6.62
CA LEU A 285 -17.12 -24.08 -7.13
C LEU A 285 -18.03 -25.30 -7.39
N GLY A 286 -19.11 -25.42 -6.63
CA GLY A 286 -20.18 -26.38 -6.86
C GLY A 286 -20.99 -26.06 -8.11
N ASP A 287 -21.39 -24.80 -8.27
CA ASP A 287 -22.14 -24.30 -9.43
C ASP A 287 -21.32 -24.40 -10.74
N GLU A 288 -19.99 -24.25 -10.66
CA GLU A 288 -19.02 -24.46 -11.75
C GLU A 288 -18.69 -25.95 -12.01
N GLY A 289 -19.23 -26.86 -11.19
CA GLY A 289 -19.04 -28.32 -11.36
C GLY A 289 -17.65 -28.84 -10.96
N LYS A 290 -16.81 -28.02 -10.31
CA LYS A 290 -15.44 -28.41 -9.89
C LYS A 290 -15.43 -29.24 -8.61
N ILE A 291 -16.47 -29.15 -7.78
CA ILE A 291 -16.66 -29.94 -6.56
C ILE A 291 -18.12 -30.37 -6.43
N LYS A 292 -18.37 -31.49 -5.75
CA LYS A 292 -19.72 -31.93 -5.37
C LYS A 292 -19.88 -31.75 -3.86
N ILE A 293 -20.76 -30.86 -3.44
CA ILE A 293 -21.01 -30.60 -2.02
C ILE A 293 -22.09 -31.56 -1.53
N GLU A 294 -21.69 -32.55 -0.73
CA GLU A 294 -22.64 -33.40 -0.01
C GLU A 294 -22.60 -33.01 1.47
N ALA A 295 -23.69 -32.43 1.95
CA ALA A 295 -23.83 -32.18 3.38
C ALA A 295 -23.97 -33.54 4.07
N LYS A 296 -22.97 -33.92 4.86
CA LYS A 296 -23.01 -35.10 5.72
C LYS A 296 -24.09 -34.84 6.78
N THR A 297 -25.32 -35.24 6.46
CA THR A 297 -26.45 -35.18 7.37
C THR A 297 -26.14 -36.16 8.48
N ARG A 298 -26.05 -35.65 9.70
CA ARG A 298 -25.87 -36.45 10.90
C ARG A 298 -27.23 -36.74 11.51
#